data_AF-A0A2S3UU82-F1
#
_entry.id   AF-A0A2S3UU82-F1
#
_cell.length_a   1.000
_cell.length_b   1.000
_cell.length_c   1.000
_cell.angle_alpha   90.00
_cell.angle_beta   90.00
_cell.angle_gamma   90.00
#
_symmetry.space_group_name_H-M   'P 1'
#
loop_
_entity.id
_entity.type
_entity.pdbx_description
1 polymer ?
#
loop_
_entity_poly.entity_id
_entity_poly.type
_entity_poly.pdbx_seq_one_letter_code
_entity_poly.pdbx_strand_id
1 'polypeptide(L)'
;MFNIFELTQKDPKTLQERALKLAEEAGELAQAVLSVTGAPGSGYKNHSLADVREEAVDAAIVALSILAQACSSREEFDTELERFMTLKCAKWREN
;
A
#
# COMPACT_ATOMS: atom_id res chain seq x y z
N MET A 1 14.23 8.66 -2.57
CA MET A 1 12.89 8.07 -2.72
C MET A 1 13.05 6.58 -3.06
N PHE A 2 12.18 5.70 -2.58
CA PHE A 2 12.25 4.27 -2.91
C PHE A 2 12.12 4.05 -4.43
N ASN A 3 12.76 3.02 -4.98
CA ASN A 3 12.78 2.73 -6.42
C ASN A 3 11.48 2.07 -6.93
N ILE A 4 10.32 2.48 -6.40
CA ILE A 4 9.01 1.85 -6.67
C ILE A 4 8.68 1.95 -8.16
N PHE A 5 8.93 3.10 -8.78
CA PHE A 5 8.66 3.30 -10.20
C PHE A 5 9.49 2.32 -11.04
N GLU A 6 10.81 2.26 -10.83
CA GLU A 6 11.71 1.39 -11.60
C GLU A 6 11.40 -0.09 -11.40
N LEU A 7 11.01 -0.49 -10.18
CA LEU A 7 10.61 -1.86 -9.87
C LEU A 7 9.28 -2.21 -10.55
N THR A 8 8.33 -1.26 -10.57
CA THR A 8 7.02 -1.43 -11.23
C THR A 8 7.18 -1.65 -12.73
N GLN A 9 8.06 -0.90 -13.40
CA GLN A 9 8.31 -1.06 -14.84
C GLN A 9 8.96 -2.41 -15.21
N LYS A 10 9.64 -3.06 -14.27
CA LYS A 10 10.28 -4.38 -14.48
C LYS A 10 9.38 -5.56 -14.16
N ASP A 11 8.32 -5.34 -13.38
CA ASP A 11 7.40 -6.37 -12.94
C ASP A 11 6.26 -6.53 -13.98
N PRO A 12 6.05 -7.72 -14.55
CA PRO A 12 5.12 -7.93 -15.67
C PRO A 12 3.64 -7.84 -15.28
N LYS A 13 3.30 -7.67 -14.00
CA LYS A 13 1.91 -7.57 -13.54
C LYS A 13 1.16 -6.44 -14.25
N THR A 14 -0.02 -6.79 -14.75
CA THR A 14 -1.03 -5.86 -15.24
C THR A 14 -1.60 -5.00 -14.11
N LEU A 15 -2.26 -3.91 -14.48
CA LEU A 15 -2.94 -3.04 -13.51
C LEU A 15 -4.00 -3.81 -12.71
N GLN A 16 -4.72 -4.72 -13.36
CA GLN A 16 -5.70 -5.59 -12.71
C GLN A 16 -5.05 -6.53 -11.68
N GLU A 17 -3.93 -7.16 -12.02
CA GLU A 17 -3.20 -8.04 -11.11
C GLU A 17 -2.63 -7.28 -9.91
N ARG A 18 -2.14 -6.04 -10.11
CA ARG A 18 -1.71 -5.19 -8.98
C ARG A 18 -2.87 -4.76 -8.10
N ALA A 19 -4.03 -4.44 -8.68
CA ALA A 19 -5.23 -4.13 -7.92
C ALA A 19 -5.69 -5.34 -7.08
N LEU A 20 -5.60 -6.56 -7.62
CA LEU A 20 -5.87 -7.79 -6.87
C LEU A 20 -4.84 -8.00 -5.74
N LYS A 21 -3.55 -7.80 -6.03
CA LYS A 21 -2.50 -7.90 -5.00
C LYS A 21 -2.71 -6.87 -3.89
N LEU A 22 -3.16 -5.65 -4.20
CA LEU A 22 -3.50 -4.66 -3.17
C LEU A 22 -4.62 -5.17 -2.25
N ALA A 23 -5.61 -5.88 -2.79
CA ALA A 23 -6.69 -6.46 -2.00
C ALA A 23 -6.17 -7.57 -1.06
N GLU A 24 -5.19 -8.35 -1.51
CA GLU A 24 -4.48 -9.35 -0.71
C GLU A 24 -3.72 -8.69 0.45
N GLU A 25 -2.84 -7.71 0.17
CA GLU A 25 -2.07 -7.01 1.22
C GLU A 25 -2.98 -6.29 2.22
N ALA A 26 -4.08 -5.69 1.76
CA ALA A 26 -5.05 -5.06 2.64
C ALA A 26 -5.74 -6.08 3.56
N GLY A 27 -5.95 -7.30 3.08
CA GLY A 27 -6.48 -8.42 3.87
C GLY A 27 -5.48 -8.94 4.90
N GLU A 28 -4.20 -9.04 4.53
CA GLU A 28 -3.10 -9.43 5.43
C GLU A 28 -2.90 -8.39 6.53
N LEU A 29 -2.90 -7.10 6.18
CA LEU A 29 -2.89 -6.01 7.14
C LEU A 29 -4.09 -6.07 8.10
N ALA A 30 -5.30 -6.28 7.57
CA ALA A 30 -6.49 -6.41 8.40
C ALA A 30 -6.37 -7.60 9.35
N GLN A 31 -5.86 -8.74 8.88
CA GLN A 31 -5.64 -9.93 9.70
C GLN A 31 -4.61 -9.67 10.82
N ALA A 32 -3.48 -9.02 10.52
CA ALA A 32 -2.48 -8.65 11.51
C ALA A 32 -3.08 -7.73 12.58
N VAL A 33 -3.83 -6.70 12.18
CA VAL A 33 -4.51 -5.78 13.11
C VAL A 33 -5.54 -6.49 13.98
N LEU A 34 -6.39 -7.33 13.39
CA LEU A 34 -7.42 -8.08 14.12
C LEU A 34 -6.79 -9.02 15.17
N SER A 35 -5.72 -9.70 14.79
CA SER A 35 -4.95 -10.56 15.69
C SER A 35 -4.39 -9.79 16.88
N VAL A 36 -3.65 -8.70 16.66
CA VAL A 36 -3.01 -7.94 17.76
C VAL A 36 -4.03 -7.22 18.66
N THR A 37 -5.22 -6.93 18.14
CA THR A 37 -6.31 -6.29 18.90
C THR A 37 -7.23 -7.29 19.59
N GLY A 38 -7.00 -8.61 19.41
CA GLY A 38 -7.76 -9.66 20.07
C GLY A 38 -9.20 -9.79 19.54
N ALA A 39 -9.44 -9.49 18.26
CA ALA A 39 -10.77 -9.62 17.68
C ALA A 39 -11.26 -11.09 17.70
N PRO A 40 -12.56 -11.35 17.94
CA PRO A 40 -13.09 -12.71 17.95
C PRO A 40 -12.76 -13.49 16.67
N GLY A 41 -12.27 -14.74 16.82
CA GLY A 41 -11.90 -15.59 15.69
C GLY A 41 -10.56 -15.26 15.01
N SER A 42 -9.78 -14.31 15.52
CA SER A 42 -8.51 -13.88 14.91
C SER A 42 -7.24 -14.26 15.70
N GLY A 43 -7.37 -14.70 16.95
CA GLY A 43 -6.24 -15.00 17.83
C GLY A 43 -5.42 -16.26 17.49
N TYR A 44 -5.76 -16.99 16.43
CA TYR A 44 -5.04 -18.21 16.05
C TYR A 44 -3.70 -17.93 15.35
N LYS A 45 -3.60 -16.78 14.66
CA LYS A 45 -2.32 -16.27 14.17
C LYS A 45 -1.81 -15.31 15.24
N ASN A 46 -0.75 -15.65 15.97
CA ASN A 46 -0.18 -14.82 17.02
C ASN A 46 0.67 -13.68 16.41
N HIS A 47 0.07 -12.81 15.61
CA HIS A 47 0.77 -11.66 15.03
C HIS A 47 1.17 -10.66 16.13
N SER A 48 2.18 -9.87 15.82
CA SER A 48 2.68 -8.77 16.63
C SER A 48 2.47 -7.44 15.93
N LEU A 49 2.74 -6.33 16.64
CA LEU A 49 2.76 -5.01 16.01
C LEU A 49 3.86 -4.88 14.95
N ALA A 50 4.86 -5.78 14.92
CA ALA A 50 5.85 -5.80 13.83
C ALA A 50 5.20 -6.25 12.52
N ASP A 51 4.39 -7.30 12.57
CA ASP A 51 3.61 -7.77 11.42
C ASP A 51 2.71 -6.65 10.91
N VAL A 52 1.97 -5.95 11.78
CA VAL A 52 1.13 -4.81 11.36
C VAL A 52 1.92 -3.74 10.60
N ARG A 53 3.17 -3.47 10.99
CA ARG A 53 4.02 -2.49 10.30
C ARG A 53 4.50 -3.00 8.94
N GLU A 54 4.83 -4.29 8.86
CA GLU A 54 5.24 -4.96 7.62
C GLU A 54 4.11 -4.95 6.60
N GLU A 55 2.93 -5.46 6.98
CA GLU A 55 1.76 -5.52 6.10
C GLU A 55 1.26 -4.12 5.69
N ALA A 56 1.43 -3.12 6.56
CA ALA A 56 1.10 -1.73 6.21
C ALA A 56 2.04 -1.16 5.14
N VAL A 57 3.32 -1.55 5.18
CA VAL A 57 4.29 -1.18 4.16
C VAL A 57 4.03 -1.93 2.87
N ASP A 58 3.68 -3.22 2.92
CA ASP A 58 3.35 -4.00 1.73
C ASP A 58 2.13 -3.44 0.99
N ALA A 59 1.04 -3.16 1.73
CA ALA A 59 -0.12 -2.47 1.16
C ALA A 59 0.24 -1.11 0.54
N ALA A 60 1.11 -0.33 1.20
CA ALA A 60 1.57 0.95 0.67
C ALA A 60 2.42 0.80 -0.61
N ILE A 61 3.32 -0.18 -0.65
CA ILE A 61 4.16 -0.48 -1.82
C ILE A 61 3.28 -0.83 -3.03
N VAL A 62 2.29 -1.70 -2.84
CA VAL A 62 1.41 -2.11 -3.95
C VAL A 62 0.52 -0.94 -4.41
N ALA A 63 0.00 -0.13 -3.49
CA ALA A 63 -0.75 1.08 -3.84
C ALA A 63 0.10 2.09 -4.63
N LEU A 64 1.36 2.31 -4.22
CA LEU A 64 2.30 3.16 -4.95
C LEU A 64 2.71 2.55 -6.29
N SER A 65 2.78 1.22 -6.39
CA SER A 65 3.04 0.52 -7.65
C SER A 65 1.90 0.69 -8.65
N ILE A 66 0.64 0.71 -8.18
CA ILE A 66 -0.52 1.06 -9.01
C ILE A 66 -0.42 2.50 -9.52
N LEU A 67 -0.07 3.47 -8.66
CA LEU A 67 0.15 4.84 -9.09
C LEU A 67 1.28 4.93 -10.13
N ALA A 68 2.40 4.26 -9.88
CA ALA A 68 3.54 4.23 -10.80
C ALA A 68 3.18 3.64 -12.17
N GLN A 69 2.35 2.59 -12.22
CA GLN A 69 1.91 1.99 -13.48
C GLN A 69 0.91 2.88 -14.25
N ALA A 70 0.21 3.78 -13.55
CA ALA A 70 -0.69 4.77 -14.17
C ALA A 70 0.05 5.99 -14.73
N CYS A 71 1.35 6.14 -14.45
CA CYS A 71 2.19 7.23 -14.94
C CYS A 71 3.08 6.77 -16.11
N SER A 72 3.34 7.68 -17.05
CA SER A 72 4.15 7.45 -18.24
C SER A 72 5.64 7.66 -18.00
N SER A 73 6.01 8.41 -16.95
CA SER A 73 7.41 8.67 -16.59
C SER A 73 7.62 8.76 -15.09
N ARG A 74 8.90 8.70 -14.69
CA ARG A 74 9.31 8.86 -13.30
C ARG A 74 8.96 10.24 -12.75
N GLU A 75 9.13 11.27 -13.58
CA GLU A 75 8.81 12.66 -13.23
C GLU A 75 7.31 12.86 -13.00
N GLU A 76 6.47 12.23 -13.83
CA GLU A 76 5.02 12.26 -13.67
C GLU A 76 4.60 11.56 -12.37
N PHE A 77 5.18 10.39 -12.07
CA PHE A 77 4.95 9.67 -10.81
C PHE A 77 5.30 10.52 -9.57
N ASP A 78 6.50 11.12 -9.56
CA ASP A 78 6.97 11.93 -8.44
C ASP A 78 6.05 13.16 -8.24
N THR A 79 5.68 13.83 -9.34
CA THR A 79 4.79 14.99 -9.34
C THR A 79 3.38 14.65 -8.81
N GLU A 80 2.78 13.59 -9.33
CA GLU A 80 1.42 13.19 -8.95
C GLU A 80 1.35 12.67 -7.52
N LEU A 81 2.37 11.94 -7.06
CA LEU A 81 2.48 11.49 -5.68
C LEU A 81 2.52 12.68 -4.73
N GLU A 82 3.42 13.64 -4.95
CA GLU A 82 3.53 14.84 -4.11
C GLU A 82 2.24 15.65 -4.11
N ARG A 83 1.67 15.89 -5.30
CA ARG A 83 0.43 16.66 -5.48
C ARG A 83 -0.72 16.03 -4.71
N PHE A 84 -0.99 14.74 -4.93
CA PHE A 84 -2.13 14.08 -4.30
C PHE A 84 -1.93 13.85 -2.81
N MET A 85 -0.73 13.49 -2.35
CA MET A 85 -0.44 13.35 -0.91
C MET A 85 -0.64 14.67 -0.18
N THR A 86 -0.11 15.77 -0.72
CA THR A 86 -0.28 17.11 -0.14
C THR A 86 -1.75 17.49 -0.03
N LEU A 87 -2.51 17.33 -1.12
CA LEU A 87 -3.94 17.65 -1.17
C LEU A 87 -4.77 16.79 -0.20
N LYS A 88 -4.49 15.48 -0.12
CA LYS A 88 -5.24 14.56 0.74
C LYS A 88 -4.90 14.74 2.21
N CYS A 89 -3.64 14.94 2.56
CA CYS A 89 -3.24 15.25 3.93
C CYS A 89 -3.78 16.61 4.41
N ALA A 90 -3.83 17.62 3.53
CA ALA A 90 -4.45 18.90 3.86
C ALA A 90 -5.93 18.74 4.21
N LYS A 91 -6.69 18.01 3.37
CA LYS A 91 -8.10 17.69 3.65
C LYS A 91 -8.28 16.89 4.94
N TRP A 92 -7.36 15.99 5.28
CA TRP A 92 -7.48 15.20 6.48
C TRP A 92 -7.30 16.02 7.77
N ARG A 93 -6.49 17.08 7.74
CA ARG A 93 -6.33 18.01 8.89
C ARG A 93 -7.55 18.89 9.14
N GLU A 94 -8.39 19.09 8.13
CA GLU A 94 -9.61 19.90 8.21
C GLU A 94 -10.81 19.11 8.75
N ASN A 95 -10.67 17.78 8.92
CA ASN A 95 -11.67 16.89 9.52
C ASN A 95 -11.24 16.46 10.93
#